data_AF-A0A662TBG7-F1
#
_entry.id   AF-A0A662TBG7-F1
#
_cell.length_a   1.000
_cell.length_b   1.000
_cell.length_c   1.000
_cell.angle_alpha   90.00
_cell.angle_beta   90.00
_cell.angle_gamma   90.00
#
_symmetry.space_group_name_H-M   'P 1'
#
loop_
_entity.id
_entity.type
_entity.pdbx_description
1 polymer ?
#
loop_
_entity_poly.entity_id
_entity_poly.type
_entity_poly.pdbx_seq_one_letter_code
_entity_poly.pdbx_strand_id
1 'polypeptide(L)'
;MFKIAMGVSWYVKVVYEWYRECEKKGLSNCDKEAFRKFGYWRHEASHGSCYELWEKADEYFEKIGLDYRYPEYLDVNKFFCWPFKGELDYNEKVYRLLKEALRYAEENINDEFLKLHAKFLIKLIETAEKLKSGIICI
;
A
#
# COMPACT_ATOMS: atom_id res chain seq x y z
N MET A 1 -15.07 -10.79 -22.39
CA MET A 1 -15.29 -11.57 -21.17
C MET A 1 -14.17 -11.20 -20.19
N PHE A 2 -14.40 -10.22 -19.32
CA PHE A 2 -13.39 -9.73 -18.40
C PHE A 2 -13.25 -10.73 -17.25
N LYS A 3 -12.11 -11.43 -17.20
CA LYS A 3 -11.67 -12.11 -15.97
C LYS A 3 -11.52 -11.02 -14.92
N ILE A 4 -12.41 -10.97 -13.93
CA ILE A 4 -12.18 -10.19 -12.73
C ILE A 4 -11.03 -10.91 -12.02
N ALA A 5 -9.80 -10.51 -12.29
CA ALA A 5 -8.70 -10.84 -11.39
C ALA A 5 -9.05 -10.12 -10.09
N MET A 6 -9.42 -10.88 -9.05
CA MET A 6 -9.59 -10.32 -7.72
C MET A 6 -8.20 -9.86 -7.27
N GLY A 7 -7.89 -8.58 -7.48
CA GLY A 7 -6.65 -7.93 -7.09
C GLY A 7 -6.88 -6.99 -5.93
N VAL A 8 -5.78 -6.60 -5.30
CA VAL A 8 -5.74 -5.53 -4.30
C VAL A 8 -5.00 -4.36 -4.94
N SER A 9 -5.56 -3.16 -4.80
CA SER A 9 -4.94 -1.94 -5.32
C SER A 9 -4.74 -0.91 -4.21
N TRP A 10 -3.51 -0.44 -4.08
CA TRP A 10 -3.13 0.64 -3.18
C TRP A 10 -3.06 1.96 -3.93
N TYR A 11 -3.54 3.03 -3.31
CA TYR A 11 -3.47 4.37 -3.85
C TYR A 11 -3.09 5.38 -2.78
N VAL A 12 -2.24 6.34 -3.12
CA VAL A 12 -2.06 7.54 -2.31
C VAL A 12 -3.31 8.40 -2.44
N LYS A 13 -4.05 8.59 -1.35
CA LYS A 13 -5.41 9.18 -1.33
C LYS A 13 -5.52 10.49 -2.09
N VAL A 14 -4.70 11.49 -1.77
CA VAL A 14 -4.76 12.81 -2.42
C VAL A 14 -4.46 12.74 -3.92
N VAL A 15 -3.62 11.79 -4.36
CA VAL A 15 -3.30 11.60 -5.78
C VAL A 15 -4.45 10.88 -6.48
N TYR A 16 -5.07 9.92 -5.82
CA TYR A 16 -6.27 9.24 -6.33
C TYR A 16 -7.42 10.23 -6.53
N GLU A 17 -7.68 11.11 -5.56
CA GLU A 17 -8.70 12.15 -5.67
C GLU A 17 -8.41 13.09 -6.85
N TRP A 18 -7.17 13.57 -6.97
CA TRP A 18 -6.73 14.37 -8.11
C TRP A 18 -6.91 13.64 -9.46
N TYR A 19 -6.53 12.35 -9.51
CA TYR A 19 -6.67 11.51 -10.69
C TYR A 19 -8.14 11.38 -11.11
N ARG A 20 -9.03 11.13 -10.15
CA ARG A 20 -10.48 11.02 -10.40
C ARG A 20 -11.08 12.33 -10.91
N GLU A 21 -10.61 13.48 -10.43
CA GLU A 21 -11.02 14.78 -10.97
C GLU A 21 -10.50 15.02 -12.39
N CYS A 22 -9.26 14.61 -12.67
CA CYS A 22 -8.67 14.67 -14.00
C CYS A 22 -9.48 13.82 -15.00
N GLU A 23 -9.81 12.59 -14.64
CA GLU A 23 -10.65 11.70 -15.46
C GLU A 23 -12.04 12.31 -15.73
N LYS A 24 -12.68 12.88 -14.71
CA LYS A 24 -14.00 13.52 -14.85
C LYS A 24 -14.00 14.70 -15.81
N LYS A 25 -12.88 15.42 -15.92
CA LYS A 25 -12.71 16.54 -16.86
C LYS A 25 -12.44 16.07 -18.30
N GLY A 26 -12.34 14.76 -18.54
CA GLY A 26 -12.07 14.20 -19.87
C GLY A 26 -10.65 14.49 -20.37
N LEU A 27 -9.72 14.82 -19.48
CA LEU A 27 -8.34 15.06 -19.85
C LEU A 27 -7.67 13.72 -20.20
N SER A 28 -6.88 13.70 -21.28
CA SER A 28 -6.10 12.52 -21.64
C SER A 28 -4.84 12.43 -20.77
N ASN A 29 -4.32 11.21 -20.58
CA ASN A 29 -3.06 10.94 -19.87
C ASN A 29 -3.01 11.27 -18.36
N CYS A 30 -4.15 11.30 -17.66
CA CYS A 30 -4.21 11.56 -16.21
C CYS A 30 -3.27 10.67 -15.39
N ASP A 31 -3.14 9.39 -15.74
CA ASP A 31 -2.23 8.46 -15.06
C ASP A 31 -0.75 8.84 -15.22
N LYS A 32 -0.32 9.13 -16.46
CA LYS A 32 1.06 9.58 -16.75
C LYS A 32 1.35 10.91 -16.07
N GLU A 33 0.38 11.82 -16.04
CA GLU A 33 0.54 13.10 -15.38
C GLU A 33 0.61 12.96 -13.85
N ALA A 34 -0.22 12.09 -13.25
CA ALA A 34 -0.14 11.77 -11.83
C ALA A 34 1.25 11.21 -11.49
N PHE A 35 1.75 10.26 -12.28
CA PHE A 35 3.08 9.69 -12.07
C PHE A 35 4.18 10.74 -12.19
N ARG A 36 4.13 11.60 -13.23
CA ARG A 36 5.10 12.68 -13.42
C ARG A 36 5.10 13.68 -12.27
N LYS A 37 3.92 14.03 -11.75
CA LYS A 37 3.75 15.09 -10.74
C LYS A 37 4.03 14.59 -9.32
N PHE A 38 3.59 13.39 -9.00
CA PHE A 38 3.57 12.88 -7.63
C PHE A 38 4.52 11.71 -7.39
N GLY A 39 4.94 11.01 -8.44
CA GLY A 39 5.78 9.80 -8.33
C GLY A 39 4.94 8.53 -8.25
N TYR A 40 5.43 7.52 -7.52
CA TYR A 40 4.80 6.21 -7.45
C TYR A 40 3.59 6.25 -6.51
N TRP A 41 2.38 6.32 -7.07
CA TRP A 41 1.16 6.63 -6.31
C TRP A 41 0.11 5.51 -6.31
N ARG A 42 0.29 4.49 -7.15
CA ARG A 42 -0.60 3.34 -7.30
C ARG A 42 0.22 2.06 -7.38
N HIS A 43 -0.26 1.02 -6.72
CA HIS A 43 0.28 -0.33 -6.84
C HIS A 43 -0.85 -1.35 -6.90
N GLU A 44 -0.64 -2.47 -7.59
CA GLU A 44 -1.61 -3.56 -7.67
C GLU A 44 -0.93 -4.91 -7.46
N ALA A 45 -1.61 -5.81 -6.77
CA ALA A 45 -1.15 -7.18 -6.54
C ALA A 45 -2.34 -8.15 -6.54
N SER A 46 -2.04 -9.46 -6.55
CA SER A 46 -3.08 -10.46 -6.29
C SER A 46 -3.42 -10.49 -4.79
N HIS A 47 -4.61 -10.97 -4.42
CA HIS A 47 -4.95 -11.21 -3.00
C HIS A 47 -3.95 -12.18 -2.33
N GLY A 48 -3.49 -13.21 -3.06
CA GLY A 48 -2.48 -14.14 -2.54
C GLY A 48 -1.17 -13.43 -2.21
N SER A 49 -0.69 -12.59 -3.13
CA SER A 49 0.51 -11.78 -2.90
C SER A 49 0.34 -10.80 -1.74
N CYS A 50 -0.84 -10.19 -1.58
CA CYS A 50 -1.16 -9.33 -0.44
C CYS A 50 -1.13 -10.11 0.88
N TYR A 51 -1.70 -11.32 0.89
CA TYR A 51 -1.73 -12.19 2.05
C TYR A 51 -0.33 -12.66 2.46
N GLU A 52 0.50 -13.10 1.51
CA GLU A 52 1.88 -13.53 1.79
C GLU A 52 2.76 -12.37 2.28
N LEU A 53 2.56 -11.15 1.76
CA LEU A 53 3.21 -9.95 2.28
C LEU A 53 2.75 -9.62 3.70
N TRP A 54 1.45 -9.79 3.98
CA TRP A 54 0.90 -9.58 5.32
C TRP A 54 1.46 -10.58 6.32
N GLU A 55 1.51 -11.89 6.00
CA GLU A 55 2.09 -12.90 6.89
C GLU A 55 3.55 -12.55 7.26
N LYS A 56 4.33 -12.07 6.28
CA LYS A 56 5.71 -11.64 6.55
C LYS A 56 5.83 -10.33 7.30
N ALA A 57 4.90 -9.40 7.09
CA ALA A 57 4.82 -8.21 7.93
C ALA A 57 4.41 -8.55 9.37
N ASP A 58 3.52 -9.53 9.55
CA ASP A 58 3.05 -9.99 10.86
C ASP A 58 4.18 -10.66 11.65
N GLU A 59 5.00 -11.51 11.01
CA GLU A 59 6.23 -12.04 11.60
C GLU A 59 7.15 -10.92 12.15
N TYR A 60 7.26 -9.80 11.43
CA TYR A 60 8.01 -8.65 11.91
C TYR A 60 7.34 -7.98 13.12
N PHE A 61 6.02 -7.79 13.08
CA PHE A 61 5.26 -7.18 14.17
C PHE A 61 5.35 -8.01 15.45
N GLU A 62 5.22 -9.34 15.35
CA GLU A 62 5.42 -10.26 16.47
C GLU A 62 6.82 -10.11 17.07
N LYS A 63 7.86 -10.05 16.23
CA LYS A 63 9.26 -9.92 16.66
C LYS A 63 9.51 -8.64 17.47
N ILE A 64 8.82 -7.55 17.15
CA ILE A 64 8.93 -6.27 17.88
C ILE A 64 7.89 -6.14 19.02
N GLY A 65 7.07 -7.16 19.26
CA GLY A 65 6.04 -7.16 20.30
C GLY A 65 4.84 -6.27 19.99
N LEU A 66 4.57 -6.00 18.70
CA LEU A 66 3.39 -5.29 18.23
C LEU A 66 2.29 -6.29 17.88
N ASP A 67 1.17 -6.23 18.58
CA ASP A 67 0.01 -7.10 18.36
C ASP A 67 -1.33 -6.35 18.47
N TYR A 68 -2.45 -7.07 18.34
CA TYR A 68 -3.81 -6.54 18.34
C TYR A 68 -4.20 -5.67 19.55
N ARG A 69 -3.42 -5.69 20.64
CA ARG A 69 -3.65 -4.83 21.81
C ARG A 69 -3.23 -3.38 21.56
N TYR A 70 -2.45 -3.13 20.52
CA TYR A 70 -1.96 -1.82 20.14
C TYR A 70 -2.76 -1.24 18.96
N PRO A 71 -3.21 0.03 19.03
CA PRO A 71 -3.91 0.68 17.93
C PRO A 71 -3.14 0.66 16.61
N GLU A 72 -1.81 0.77 16.67
CA GLU A 72 -0.96 0.76 15.49
C GLU A 72 -1.03 -0.58 14.73
N TYR A 73 -1.23 -1.70 15.44
CA TYR A 73 -1.41 -3.01 14.80
C TYR A 73 -2.69 -3.04 13.97
N LEU A 74 -3.77 -2.44 14.47
CA LEU A 74 -5.02 -2.33 13.71
C LEU A 74 -4.87 -1.43 12.49
N ASP A 75 -4.09 -0.34 12.62
CA ASP A 75 -3.84 0.58 11.52
C ASP A 75 -2.95 -0.02 10.41
N VAL A 76 -1.89 -0.75 10.76
CA VAL A 76 -1.08 -1.45 9.74
C VAL A 76 -1.90 -2.52 9.01
N ASN A 77 -2.86 -3.16 9.68
CA ASN A 77 -3.73 -4.17 9.03
C ASN A 77 -4.66 -3.57 7.97
N LYS A 78 -5.09 -2.30 8.11
CA LYS A 78 -5.86 -1.59 7.07
C LYS A 78 -5.07 -1.47 5.76
N PHE A 79 -3.74 -1.45 5.83
CA PHE A 79 -2.89 -1.44 4.64
C PHE A 79 -2.97 -2.75 3.86
N PHE A 80 -3.21 -3.89 4.50
CA PHE A 80 -3.26 -5.21 3.83
C PHE A 80 -4.68 -5.65 3.45
N CYS A 81 -5.64 -4.70 3.39
CA CYS A 81 -7.02 -4.94 2.95
C CYS A 81 -7.77 -6.06 3.71
N TRP A 82 -7.37 -6.39 4.94
CA TRP A 82 -8.02 -7.43 5.73
C TRP A 82 -9.10 -6.84 6.66
N PRO A 83 -10.36 -7.31 6.64
CA PRO A 83 -11.03 -8.20 5.67
C PRO A 83 -11.76 -7.45 4.52
N PHE A 84 -11.69 -6.11 4.46
CA PHE A 84 -12.33 -5.29 3.42
C PHE A 84 -11.47 -4.07 3.06
N LYS A 85 -11.90 -3.32 2.04
CA LYS A 85 -11.34 -2.02 1.65
C LYS A 85 -10.90 -1.21 2.87
N GLY A 86 -9.62 -0.84 2.88
CA GLY A 86 -8.99 -0.13 3.98
C GLY A 86 -8.71 1.32 3.61
N GLU A 87 -8.96 2.23 4.54
CA GLU A 87 -8.44 3.59 4.47
C GLU A 87 -7.52 3.81 5.67
N LEU A 88 -6.25 4.03 5.37
CA LEU A 88 -5.21 4.32 6.35
C LEU A 88 -4.90 5.81 6.33
N ASP A 89 -5.28 6.51 7.39
CA ASP A 89 -4.91 7.91 7.58
C ASP A 89 -3.39 8.09 7.70
N TYR A 90 -2.91 9.29 7.38
CA TYR A 90 -1.49 9.61 7.53
C TYR A 90 -1.08 9.57 9.00
N ASN A 91 -0.19 8.64 9.33
CA ASN A 91 0.42 8.53 10.65
C ASN A 91 1.90 8.14 10.47
N GLU A 92 2.81 9.02 10.87
CA GLU A 92 4.26 8.85 10.69
C GLU A 92 4.78 7.56 11.35
N LYS A 93 4.28 7.22 12.55
CA LYS A 93 4.66 6.00 13.26
C LYS A 93 4.20 4.76 12.49
N VAL A 94 2.95 4.73 12.03
CA VAL A 94 2.41 3.60 11.25
C VAL A 94 3.15 3.45 9.93
N TYR A 95 3.47 4.55 9.25
CA TYR A 95 4.19 4.52 7.98
C TYR A 95 5.61 4.00 8.14
N ARG A 96 6.28 4.39 9.23
CA ARG A 96 7.58 3.81 9.58
C ARG A 96 7.47 2.30 9.83
N LEU A 97 6.50 1.86 10.62
CA LEU A 97 6.26 0.44 10.89
C LEU A 97 6.00 -0.37 9.61
N LEU A 98 5.16 0.15 8.70
CA LEU A 98 4.90 -0.49 7.41
C LEU A 98 6.16 -0.59 6.55
N LYS A 99 6.96 0.47 6.46
CA LYS A 99 8.21 0.45 5.70
C LYS A 99 9.20 -0.56 6.28
N GLU A 100 9.33 -0.63 7.60
CA GLU A 100 10.20 -1.61 8.26
C GLU A 100 9.72 -3.04 8.03
N ALA A 101 8.42 -3.30 8.16
CA ALA A 101 7.82 -4.60 7.92
C ALA A 101 7.97 -5.06 6.46
N LEU A 102 7.79 -4.16 5.49
CA LEU A 102 7.97 -4.46 4.07
C LEU A 102 9.45 -4.68 3.72
N ARG A 103 10.40 -3.98 4.36
CA ARG A 103 11.84 -4.27 4.21
C ARG A 103 12.18 -5.64 4.77
N TYR A 104 11.63 -5.98 5.94
CA TYR A 104 11.76 -7.32 6.49
C TYR A 104 11.21 -8.39 5.53
N ALA A 105 10.02 -8.16 4.96
CA ALA A 105 9.45 -9.06 3.95
C ALA A 105 10.34 -9.18 2.70
N GLU A 106 10.87 -8.07 2.19
CA GLU A 106 11.81 -8.05 1.05
C GLU A 106 13.07 -8.90 1.31
N GLU A 107 13.61 -8.85 2.54
CA GLU A 107 14.81 -9.58 2.93
C GLU A 107 14.56 -11.07 3.22
N ASN A 108 13.34 -11.44 3.63
CA ASN A 108 13.03 -12.79 4.16
C ASN A 108 12.07 -13.61 3.29
N ILE A 109 11.57 -13.06 2.19
CA ILE A 109 10.82 -13.81 1.17
C ILE A 109 11.79 -14.40 0.14
N ASN A 110 11.53 -15.61 -0.35
CA ASN A 110 12.33 -16.21 -1.43
C ASN A 110 11.82 -15.85 -2.83
N ASP A 111 10.53 -15.53 -2.97
CA ASP A 111 9.90 -15.15 -4.22
C ASP A 111 10.28 -13.72 -4.66
N GLU A 112 10.96 -13.59 -5.79
CA GLU A 112 11.42 -12.30 -6.34
C GLU A 112 10.26 -11.36 -6.74
N PHE A 113 9.11 -11.90 -7.12
CA PHE A 113 7.92 -11.11 -7.47
C PHE A 113 7.31 -10.48 -6.22
N LEU A 114 7.23 -11.22 -5.11
CA LEU A 114 6.80 -10.66 -3.81
C LEU A 114 7.77 -9.62 -3.27
N LYS A 115 9.09 -9.82 -3.40
CA LYS A 115 10.08 -8.79 -3.06
C LYS A 115 9.85 -7.51 -3.85
N LEU A 116 9.52 -7.64 -5.13
CA LEU A 116 9.24 -6.50 -5.99
C LEU A 116 7.98 -5.74 -5.54
N HIS A 117 6.94 -6.46 -5.13
CA HIS A 117 5.75 -5.85 -4.51
C HIS A 117 6.12 -5.06 -3.24
N ALA A 118 6.89 -5.66 -2.32
CA ALA A 118 7.34 -4.98 -1.11
C ALA A 118 8.09 -3.66 -1.42
N LYS A 119 9.03 -3.70 -2.37
CA LYS A 119 9.76 -2.51 -2.85
C LYS A 119 8.85 -1.41 -3.38
N PHE A 120 7.85 -1.78 -4.18
CA PHE A 120 6.93 -0.80 -4.76
C PHE A 120 5.95 -0.23 -3.72
N LEU A 121 5.50 -1.05 -2.78
CA LEU A 121 4.68 -0.60 -1.66
C LEU A 121 5.45 0.37 -0.74
N ILE A 122 6.75 0.15 -0.50
CA ILE A 122 7.61 1.11 0.21
C ILE A 122 7.63 2.46 -0.53
N LYS A 123 7.85 2.47 -1.85
CA LYS A 123 7.83 3.71 -2.67
C LYS A 123 6.48 4.42 -2.65
N LEU A 124 5.39 3.66 -2.58
CA LEU A 124 4.05 4.20 -2.44
C LEU A 124 3.87 4.89 -1.08
N ILE A 125 4.32 4.25 0.00
CA ILE A 125 4.29 4.83 1.36
C ILE A 125 5.16 6.08 1.45
N GLU A 126 6.35 6.08 0.84
CA GLU A 126 7.22 7.27 0.76
C GLU A 126 6.55 8.43 0.03
N THR A 127 5.82 8.14 -1.06
CA THR A 127 5.03 9.15 -1.78
C THR A 127 3.90 9.68 -0.90
N ALA A 128 3.16 8.81 -0.21
CA ALA A 128 2.11 9.20 0.72
C ALA A 128 2.64 10.07 1.87
N GLU A 129 3.78 9.68 2.45
CA GLU A 129 4.47 10.39 3.53
C GLU A 129 4.88 11.80 3.11
N LYS A 130 5.51 11.93 1.94
CA LYS A 130 5.92 13.22 1.35
C LYS A 130 4.73 14.16 1.18
N LEU A 131 3.57 13.62 0.82
CA LEU A 131 2.34 14.37 0.60
C LEU A 131 1.48 14.53 1.87
N LYS A 132 1.89 13.96 3.00
CA LYS A 132 1.09 13.85 4.24
C LYS A 132 -0.32 13.32 3.97
N SER A 133 -0.43 12.37 3.06
CA SER A 133 -1.68 11.79 2.58
C SER A 133 -1.88 10.43 3.19
N GLY A 134 -3.14 10.03 3.37
CA GLY A 134 -3.52 8.64 3.64
C GLY A 134 -3.31 7.73 2.43
N ILE A 135 -3.51 6.42 2.65
CA ILE A 135 -3.47 5.36 1.64
C ILE A 135 -4.81 4.66 1.62
N ILE A 136 -5.34 4.45 0.41
CA ILE A 136 -6.54 3.66 0.16
C ILE A 136 -6.09 2.29 -0.33
N CYS A 137 -6.65 1.23 0.23
CA CYS A 137 -6.52 -0.15 -0.23
C CYS A 137 -7.92 -0.63 -0.68
N ILE A 138 -8.09 -1.03 -1.94
CA ILE A 138 -9.39 -1.51 -2.50
C ILE A 138 -9.30 -2.82 -3.27
#